data_AF-A0A819QY68-F1
#
_entry.id   AF-A0A819QY68-F1
#
_cell.length_a   1.000
_cell.length_b   1.000
_cell.length_c   1.000
_cell.angle_alpha   90.00
_cell.angle_beta   90.00
_cell.angle_gamma   90.00
#
_symmetry.space_group_name_H-M   'P 1'
#
loop_
_entity.id
_entity.type
_entity.pdbx_description
1 polymer ?
#
loop_
_entity_poly.entity_id
_entity_poly.type
_entity_poly.pdbx_seq_one_letter_code
_entity_poly.pdbx_strand_id
1 'polypeptide(L)'
;MIINNLKSSQYAAMGLGQNQSMGEAHVFMCKRFANDKIAIQRFINPGNHTPPVPAGSEQGGIFTPLPATFIDGIVTCQFVLSDFAPQKVKQLNTLRPLSQSVKYHPLFAVGLLNSTGDAQHHDGREPQPGLVQLDQNQHLIFHQNSSKLFNEIYPNS
;
A
#
# COMPACT_ATOMS: atom_id res chain seq x y z
N MET A 1 -1.49 8.09 -4.37
CA MET A 1 -2.10 7.99 -3.02
C MET A 1 -2.01 9.34 -2.34
N ILE A 2 -3.14 9.93 -1.96
CA ILE A 2 -3.26 11.20 -1.24
C ILE A 2 -3.79 10.87 0.17
N ILE A 3 -3.01 11.22 1.19
CA ILE A 3 -3.25 10.82 2.58
C ILE A 3 -3.33 12.07 3.44
N ASN A 4 -4.51 12.34 3.99
CA ASN A 4 -4.69 13.48 4.90
C ASN A 4 -4.25 13.08 6.30
N ASN A 5 -3.38 13.88 6.92
CA ASN A 5 -2.94 13.77 8.31
C ASN A 5 -2.14 12.50 8.64
N LEU A 6 -1.28 12.02 7.73
CA LEU A 6 -0.29 10.98 8.05
C LEU A 6 0.79 11.57 8.96
N LYS A 7 0.86 11.15 10.23
CA LYS A 7 1.82 11.67 11.21
C LYS A 7 3.21 11.07 10.97
N SER A 8 4.23 11.69 11.57
CA SER A 8 5.58 11.13 11.61
C SER A 8 5.57 9.77 12.31
N SER A 9 6.41 8.84 11.84
CA SER A 9 6.44 7.44 12.26
C SER A 9 5.17 6.65 11.96
N GLN A 10 4.44 7.02 10.91
CA GLN A 10 3.27 6.27 10.43
C GLN A 10 3.44 5.84 8.98
N TYR A 11 2.66 4.84 8.60
CA TYR A 11 2.48 4.47 7.20
C TYR A 11 1.00 4.43 6.82
N ALA A 12 0.74 4.64 5.54
CA ALA A 12 -0.48 4.23 4.86
C ALA A 12 -0.12 3.24 3.76
N ALA A 13 -0.94 2.24 3.57
CA ALA A 13 -0.73 1.19 2.59
C ALA A 13 -2.03 0.89 1.83
N MET A 14 -1.84 0.53 0.57
CA MET A 14 -2.89 0.04 -0.30
C MET A 14 -2.52 -1.35 -0.81
N GLY A 15 -3.37 -2.33 -0.55
CA GLY A 15 -3.32 -3.65 -1.16
C GLY A 15 -4.21 -3.74 -2.41
N LEU A 16 -3.77 -4.52 -3.39
CA LEU A 16 -4.59 -5.01 -4.50
C LEU A 16 -4.71 -6.52 -4.36
N GLY A 17 -5.83 -6.97 -3.80
CA GLY A 17 -6.17 -8.39 -3.62
C GLY A 17 -7.08 -8.90 -4.74
N GLN A 18 -7.06 -10.21 -5.00
CA GLN A 18 -8.02 -10.84 -5.94
C GLN A 18 -9.36 -11.17 -5.28
N ASN A 19 -9.43 -11.04 -3.95
CA ASN A 19 -10.63 -11.19 -3.15
C ASN A 19 -10.73 -9.98 -2.20
N GLN A 20 -11.82 -9.90 -1.44
CA GLN A 20 -12.07 -8.80 -0.49
C GLN A 20 -11.32 -8.96 0.84
N SER A 21 -10.33 -9.87 0.91
CA SER A 21 -9.60 -10.17 2.14
C SER A 21 -8.19 -9.60 2.11
N MET A 22 -7.67 -9.20 3.28
CA MET A 22 -6.26 -8.85 3.54
C MET A 22 -5.28 -10.04 3.41
N GLY A 23 -5.69 -11.12 2.74
CA GLY A 23 -4.82 -12.24 2.42
C GLY A 23 -3.77 -11.84 1.39
N GLU A 24 -3.64 -12.65 0.34
CA GLU A 24 -2.63 -12.43 -0.67
C GLU A 24 -2.90 -11.16 -1.49
N ALA A 25 -2.01 -10.17 -1.38
CA ALA A 25 -2.19 -8.87 -2.03
C ALA A 25 -0.87 -8.23 -2.46
N HIS A 26 -0.92 -7.47 -3.54
CA HIS A 26 0.17 -6.55 -3.91
C HIS A 26 0.00 -5.25 -3.12
N VAL A 27 0.98 -4.90 -2.30
CA VAL A 27 0.89 -3.78 -1.37
C VAL A 27 1.81 -2.64 -1.79
N PHE A 28 1.27 -1.44 -1.85
CA PHE A 28 1.99 -0.18 -2.05
C PHE A 28 1.91 0.61 -0.75
N MET A 29 3.07 0.88 -0.15
CA MET A 29 3.16 1.52 1.15
C MET A 29 3.86 2.86 1.05
N CYS A 30 3.22 3.88 1.61
CA CYS A 30 3.73 5.22 1.79
C CYS A 30 4.09 5.40 3.27
N LYS A 31 5.38 5.57 3.57
CA LYS A 31 5.92 5.70 4.93
C LYS A 31 6.34 7.15 5.17
N ARG A 32 5.95 7.72 6.31
CA ARG A 32 6.50 8.98 6.82
C ARG A 32 7.35 8.68 8.06
N PHE A 33 8.66 8.82 7.95
CA PHE A 33 9.58 8.54 9.04
C PHE A 33 9.56 9.65 10.10
N ALA A 34 10.24 9.41 11.23
CA ALA A 34 10.36 10.37 12.33
C ALA A 34 11.02 11.70 11.91
N ASN A 35 11.91 11.66 10.91
CA ASN A 35 12.57 12.83 10.33
C ASN A 35 11.80 13.46 9.15
N ASP A 36 10.51 13.14 9.02
CA ASP A 36 9.61 13.60 7.95
C ASP A 36 10.00 13.22 6.53
N LYS A 37 11.04 12.40 6.35
CA LYS A 37 11.31 11.76 5.06
C LYS A 37 10.11 10.88 4.70
N ILE A 38 9.72 10.91 3.43
CA ILE A 38 8.68 10.04 2.89
C ILE A 38 9.33 9.02 1.95
N ALA A 39 8.95 7.75 2.09
CA ALA A 39 9.34 6.70 1.16
C ALA A 39 8.12 5.93 0.65
N ILE A 40 8.24 5.46 -0.58
CA ILE A 40 7.24 4.63 -1.25
C ILE A 40 7.89 3.30 -1.56
N GLN A 41 7.23 2.21 -1.16
CA GLN A 41 7.74 0.87 -1.32
C GLN A 41 6.63 -0.07 -1.77
N ARG A 42 7.00 -1.11 -2.51
CA ARG A 42 6.09 -2.16 -2.97
C ARG A 42 6.47 -3.49 -2.33
N PHE A 43 5.46 -4.22 -1.85
CA PHE A 43 5.59 -5.51 -1.21
C PHE A 43 4.53 -6.47 -1.72
N ILE A 44 4.74 -7.75 -1.47
CA ILE A 44 3.71 -8.78 -1.49
C ILE A 44 3.33 -9.06 -0.04
N ASN A 45 2.03 -8.96 0.26
CA ASN A 45 1.48 -9.60 1.43
C ASN A 45 1.15 -11.05 1.05
N PRO A 46 1.86 -12.05 1.57
CA PRO A 46 1.54 -13.47 1.34
C PRO A 46 0.29 -13.94 2.12
N GLY A 47 -0.29 -13.12 3.00
CA GLY A 47 -1.38 -13.52 3.89
C GLY A 47 -0.89 -14.35 5.08
N ASN A 48 -1.84 -14.97 5.80
CA ASN A 48 -1.58 -15.89 6.92
C ASN A 48 -0.60 -15.35 7.98
N HIS A 49 -0.70 -14.07 8.35
CA HIS A 49 0.18 -13.39 9.32
C HIS A 49 1.68 -13.46 8.99
N THR A 50 2.03 -13.79 7.74
CA THR A 50 3.42 -13.84 7.32
C THR A 50 3.90 -12.43 6.96
N PRO A 51 5.13 -12.03 7.35
CA PRO A 51 5.63 -10.70 7.05
C PRO A 51 5.58 -10.35 5.54
N PRO A 52 5.26 -9.10 5.18
CA PRO A 52 5.33 -8.66 3.79
C PRO A 52 6.74 -8.81 3.22
N VAL A 53 6.85 -9.29 1.98
CA VAL A 53 8.13 -9.46 1.28
C VAL A 53 8.29 -8.39 0.20
N PRO A 54 9.49 -7.83 -0.03
CA PRO A 54 9.71 -6.86 -1.10
C PRO A 54 9.25 -7.40 -2.45
N ALA A 55 8.58 -6.56 -3.24
CA ALA A 55 8.05 -6.99 -4.51
C ALA A 55 9.03 -6.77 -5.67
N GLY A 56 9.39 -7.85 -6.37
CA GLY A 56 10.22 -7.79 -7.57
C GLY A 56 9.44 -7.46 -8.85
N SER A 57 10.15 -7.20 -9.95
CA SER A 57 9.52 -6.86 -11.24
C SER A 57 8.73 -8.04 -11.82
N GLU A 58 9.17 -9.26 -11.55
CA GLU A 58 8.49 -10.51 -11.92
C GLU A 58 7.10 -10.64 -11.29
N GLN A 59 6.82 -9.91 -10.20
CA GLN A 59 5.55 -9.95 -9.48
C GLN A 59 4.51 -8.95 -10.01
N GLY A 60 4.81 -8.16 -11.03
CA GLY A 60 3.79 -7.27 -11.61
C GLY A 60 4.31 -6.02 -12.27
N GLY A 61 5.46 -6.15 -12.94
CA GLY A 61 6.10 -5.05 -13.65
C GLY A 61 7.08 -4.25 -12.82
N ILE A 62 7.78 -3.35 -13.51
CA ILE A 62 8.77 -2.44 -12.94
C ILE A 62 8.04 -1.41 -12.09
N PHE A 63 8.43 -1.33 -10.82
CA PHE A 63 7.93 -0.33 -9.89
C PHE A 63 8.90 0.84 -9.81
N THR A 64 8.42 2.03 -10.15
CA THR A 64 9.20 3.27 -10.08
C THR A 64 8.53 4.23 -9.10
N PRO A 65 9.08 4.43 -7.89
CA PRO A 65 8.57 5.44 -6.97
C PRO A 65 8.86 6.84 -7.53
N LEU A 66 7.88 7.72 -7.49
CA LEU A 66 8.03 9.13 -7.85
C LEU A 66 8.26 9.96 -6.57
N PRO A 67 8.76 11.20 -6.69
CA PRO A 67 8.90 12.09 -5.54
C PRO A 67 7.57 12.24 -4.78
N ALA A 68 7.63 12.00 -3.48
CA ALA A 68 6.50 12.22 -2.58
C ALA A 68 6.52 13.64 -2.01
N THR A 69 5.35 14.19 -1.69
CA THR A 69 5.22 15.53 -1.11
C THR A 69 4.47 15.51 0.22
N PHE A 70 4.77 16.48 1.07
CA PHE A 70 4.02 16.79 2.28
C PHE A 70 3.73 18.29 2.32
N ILE A 71 2.47 18.67 2.11
CA ILE A 71 2.03 20.07 2.05
C ILE A 71 0.73 20.17 2.87
N ASP A 72 0.68 21.10 3.82
CA ASP A 72 -0.51 21.39 4.63
C ASP A 72 -1.17 20.15 5.28
N GLY A 73 -0.36 19.24 5.82
CA GLY A 73 -0.86 18.03 6.46
C GLY A 73 -1.22 16.90 5.49
N ILE A 74 -1.05 17.09 4.18
CA ILE A 74 -1.39 16.12 3.13
C ILE A 74 -0.11 15.48 2.60
N VAL A 75 -0.01 14.15 2.70
CA VAL A 75 1.05 13.36 2.06
C VAL A 75 0.58 12.87 0.70
N THR A 76 1.33 13.17 -0.36
CA THR A 76 1.09 12.63 -1.70
C THR A 76 2.20 11.67 -2.09
N CYS A 77 1.86 10.40 -2.24
CA CYS A 77 2.76 9.34 -2.69
C CYS A 77 2.35 8.87 -4.09
N GLN A 78 3.29 8.96 -5.05
CA GLN A 78 3.06 8.62 -6.45
C GLN A 78 4.05 7.55 -6.91
N PHE A 79 3.62 6.70 -7.82
CA PHE A 79 4.48 5.67 -8.42
C PHE A 79 3.96 5.29 -9.79
N VAL A 80 4.84 4.73 -10.60
CA VAL A 80 4.50 4.13 -11.90
C VAL A 80 4.72 2.62 -11.81
N LEU A 81 3.82 1.87 -12.44
CA LEU A 81 4.01 0.46 -12.76
C LEU A 81 4.05 0.34 -14.29
N SER A 82 5.17 -0.12 -14.81
CA SER A 82 5.37 -0.39 -16.24
C SER A 82 5.76 -1.85 -16.49
N ASP A 83 5.77 -2.26 -17.76
CA ASP A 83 6.37 -3.53 -18.19
C ASP A 83 5.84 -4.75 -17.42
N PHE A 84 4.51 -4.83 -17.27
CA PHE A 84 3.84 -5.95 -16.61
C PHE A 84 4.32 -7.27 -17.24
N ALA A 85 5.04 -8.06 -16.44
CA ALA A 85 5.61 -9.31 -16.91
C ALA A 85 4.49 -10.25 -17.42
N PRO A 86 4.69 -10.96 -18.54
CA PRO A 86 3.78 -12.01 -18.95
C PRO A 86 3.67 -13.05 -17.81
N GLN A 87 2.46 -13.53 -17.50
CA GLN A 87 2.14 -14.38 -16.33
C GLN A 87 2.81 -15.78 -16.27
N LYS A 88 3.98 -15.97 -16.88
CA LYS A 88 4.65 -17.27 -16.99
C LYS A 88 5.55 -17.63 -15.81
N VAL A 89 5.70 -16.76 -14.80
CA VAL A 89 6.56 -17.05 -13.65
C VAL A 89 5.75 -17.82 -12.60
N LYS A 90 6.07 -19.12 -12.42
CA LYS A 90 5.73 -19.87 -11.20
C LYS A 90 6.45 -19.19 -10.04
N GLN A 91 5.76 -18.40 -9.25
CA GLN A 91 6.33 -17.78 -8.06
C GLN A 91 6.20 -18.68 -6.84
N LEU A 92 7.04 -18.42 -5.84
CA LEU A 92 7.10 -19.16 -4.58
C LEU A 92 5.83 -19.00 -3.73
N ASN A 93 4.94 -18.08 -4.11
CA ASN A 93 3.68 -17.74 -3.49
C ASN A 93 2.52 -17.92 -4.50
N THR A 94 1.34 -18.20 -3.96
CA THR A 94 0.07 -18.43 -4.69
C THR A 94 -0.48 -17.15 -5.36
N LEU A 95 0.08 -16.00 -5.01
CA LEU A 95 -0.33 -14.71 -5.56
C LEU A 95 0.09 -14.58 -7.01
N ARG A 96 -0.90 -14.38 -7.89
CA ARG A 96 -0.61 -14.12 -9.31
C ARG A 96 0.06 -12.75 -9.48
N PRO A 97 0.96 -12.60 -10.47
CA PRO A 97 1.51 -11.30 -10.83
C PRO A 97 0.41 -10.26 -11.11
N LEU A 98 0.67 -8.98 -10.81
CA LEU A 98 -0.24 -7.91 -11.25
C LEU A 98 -0.40 -7.93 -12.76
N SER A 99 -1.63 -7.82 -13.22
CA SER A 99 -1.96 -7.81 -14.65
C SER A 99 -3.12 -6.86 -14.92
N GLN A 100 -3.07 -6.17 -16.04
CA GLN A 100 -4.17 -5.29 -16.49
C GLN A 100 -5.46 -6.06 -16.82
N SER A 101 -5.38 -7.37 -17.05
CA SER A 101 -6.53 -8.22 -17.40
C SER A 101 -7.31 -8.76 -16.19
N VAL A 102 -6.89 -8.44 -14.97
CA VAL A 102 -7.47 -8.97 -13.73
C VAL A 102 -8.18 -7.87 -12.96
N LYS A 103 -9.35 -8.18 -12.38
CA LYS A 103 -10.04 -7.28 -11.44
C LYS A 103 -9.44 -7.46 -10.05
N TYR A 104 -9.15 -6.35 -9.38
CA TYR A 104 -8.62 -6.33 -8.02
C TYR A 104 -9.59 -5.60 -7.08
N HIS A 105 -9.61 -6.04 -5.83
CA HIS A 105 -10.24 -5.33 -4.73
C HIS A 105 -9.17 -4.47 -4.02
N PRO A 106 -9.39 -3.16 -3.92
CA PRO A 106 -8.50 -2.29 -3.16
C PRO A 106 -8.70 -2.52 -1.67
N LEU A 107 -7.60 -2.66 -0.95
CA LEU A 107 -7.55 -2.85 0.50
C LEU A 107 -6.71 -1.72 1.09
N PHE A 108 -7.10 -1.19 2.25
CA PHE A 108 -6.40 -0.06 2.85
C PHE A 108 -5.98 -0.37 4.28
N ALA A 109 -4.78 0.06 4.63
CA ALA A 109 -4.25 -0.05 5.97
C ALA A 109 -3.49 1.22 6.35
N VAL A 110 -3.49 1.53 7.64
CA VAL A 110 -2.62 2.53 8.26
C VAL A 110 -2.02 1.92 9.51
N GLY A 111 -0.83 2.37 9.89
CA GLY A 111 -0.17 1.84 11.08
C GLY A 111 1.07 2.61 11.47
N LEU A 112 1.79 2.07 12.45
CA LEU A 112 2.99 2.66 13.02
C LEU A 112 4.25 2.09 12.36
N LEU A 113 5.30 2.91 12.35
CA LEU A 113 6.65 2.49 12.04
C LEU A 113 7.42 2.30 13.35
N ASN A 114 8.25 1.27 13.43
CA ASN A 114 9.20 1.13 14.53
C ASN A 114 10.40 2.10 14.36
N SER A 115 11.36 2.05 15.29
CA SER A 115 12.55 2.90 15.25
C SER A 115 13.47 2.67 14.05
N THR A 116 13.40 1.51 13.39
CA THR A 116 14.13 1.20 12.16
C THR A 116 13.37 1.59 10.89
N GLY A 117 12.12 2.05 11.02
CA GLY A 117 11.27 2.44 9.89
C GLY A 117 10.51 1.27 9.23
N ASP A 118 10.42 0.13 9.92
CA ASP A 118 9.64 -1.02 9.52
C ASP A 118 8.20 -0.88 9.99
N ALA A 119 7.26 -1.32 9.14
CA ALA A 119 5.85 -1.33 9.47
C ALA A 119 5.57 -2.33 10.59
N GLN A 120 4.97 -1.86 11.68
CA GLN A 120 4.53 -2.72 12.76
C GLN A 120 3.22 -3.39 12.36
N HIS A 121 3.23 -4.72 12.26
CA HIS A 121 2.02 -5.50 12.06
C HIS A 121 1.27 -5.54 13.39
N HIS A 122 0.19 -4.77 13.49
CA HIS A 122 -0.76 -4.93 14.59
C HIS A 122 -1.83 -5.90 14.12
N ASP A 123 -1.87 -7.09 14.72
CA ASP A 123 -2.92 -8.06 14.46
C ASP A 123 -4.29 -7.43 14.71
N GLY A 124 -5.14 -7.44 13.69
CA GLY A 124 -6.55 -7.68 13.93
C GLY A 124 -7.57 -6.60 13.60
N ARG A 125 -7.51 -5.89 12.47
CA ARG A 125 -8.74 -5.29 11.92
C ARG A 125 -8.90 -5.44 10.41
N GLU A 126 -10.16 -5.66 10.05
CA GLU A 126 -10.70 -5.88 8.72
C GLU A 126 -10.40 -4.68 7.79
N PRO A 127 -10.11 -4.91 6.50
CA PRO A 127 -9.86 -3.84 5.54
C PRO A 127 -11.10 -2.94 5.42
N GLN A 128 -10.91 -1.64 5.61
CA GLN A 128 -11.98 -0.67 5.39
C GLN A 128 -12.14 -0.42 3.88
N PRO A 129 -13.36 -0.52 3.30
CA PRO A 129 -13.58 -0.19 1.90
C PRO A 129 -13.31 1.31 1.68
N GLY A 130 -12.33 1.61 0.82
CA GLY A 130 -12.03 2.98 0.38
C GLY A 130 -12.56 3.24 -1.03
N LEU A 131 -12.89 4.51 -1.32
CA LEU A 131 -13.25 4.94 -2.66
C LEU A 131 -11.98 5.04 -3.52
N VAL A 132 -12.01 4.38 -4.68
CA VAL A 132 -10.95 4.46 -5.69
C VAL A 132 -11.51 5.21 -6.88
N GLN A 133 -10.87 6.32 -7.24
CA GLN A 133 -11.17 7.04 -8.47
C GLN A 133 -10.03 6.83 -9.45
N LEU A 134 -10.35 6.29 -10.62
CA LEU A 134 -9.44 6.33 -11.76
C LEU A 134 -9.58 7.71 -12.39
N ASP A 135 -8.47 8.44 -12.53
CA ASP A 135 -8.46 9.63 -13.37
C ASP A 135 -8.51 9.25 -14.87
N GLN A 136 -8.68 10.25 -15.73
CA GLN A 136 -8.79 10.07 -17.17
C GLN A 136 -7.52 9.47 -17.83
N ASN A 137 -6.39 9.47 -17.11
CA ASN A 137 -5.11 8.91 -17.52
C ASN A 137 -4.83 7.55 -16.85
N GLN A 138 -5.85 6.93 -16.23
CA GLN A 138 -5.73 5.69 -15.46
C GLN A 138 -4.83 5.79 -14.23
N HIS A 139 -4.54 7.00 -13.75
CA HIS A 139 -3.92 7.13 -12.44
C HIS A 139 -4.95 6.75 -11.39
N LEU A 140 -4.59 5.84 -10.52
CA LEU A 140 -5.38 5.55 -9.36
C LEU A 140 -5.17 6.66 -8.32
N ILE A 141 -6.16 7.52 -8.17
CA ILE A 141 -6.19 8.56 -7.14
C ILE A 141 -6.96 8.00 -5.94
N PHE A 142 -6.26 7.98 -4.81
CA PHE A 142 -6.80 7.51 -3.54
C PHE A 142 -6.85 8.68 -2.58
N HIS A 143 -8.02 8.95 -2.03
CA HIS A 143 -8.19 9.89 -0.94
C HIS A 143 -8.41 9.10 0.35
N GLN A 144 -7.44 9.11 1.26
CA GLN A 144 -7.56 8.45 2.55
C GLN A 144 -7.37 9.47 3.66
N ASN A 145 -8.37 9.60 4.55
CA ASN A 145 -8.20 10.35 5.79
C ASN A 145 -7.59 9.41 6.84
N SER A 146 -6.26 9.44 6.98
CA SER A 146 -5.57 8.50 7.86
C SER A 146 -5.90 8.76 9.33
N SER A 147 -6.25 9.98 9.74
CA SER A 147 -6.66 10.24 11.13
C SER A 147 -7.95 9.52 11.52
N LYS A 148 -8.94 9.51 10.62
CA LYS A 148 -10.21 8.80 10.89
C LYS A 148 -9.97 7.29 11.00
N LEU A 149 -9.27 6.70 10.02
CA LEU A 149 -8.93 5.27 10.05
C LEU A 149 -8.03 4.92 11.23
N PHE A 150 -7.05 5.75 11.55
CA PHE A 150 -6.13 5.50 12.66
C PHE A 150 -6.86 5.56 14.00
N ASN A 151 -7.75 6.52 14.22
CA ASN A 151 -8.57 6.59 15.44
C ASN A 151 -9.56 5.41 15.54
N GLU A 152 -10.09 4.92 14.41
CA GLU A 152 -10.89 3.71 14.40
C GLU A 152 -10.07 2.48 14.82
N ILE A 153 -8.83 2.36 14.34
CA ILE A 153 -7.94 1.21 14.62
C ILE A 153 -7.32 1.30 16.02
N TYR A 154 -6.93 2.50 16.45
CA TYR A 154 -6.25 2.80 17.70
C TYR A 154 -6.99 3.91 18.48
N PRO A 155 -8.14 3.59 19.10
CA PRO A 155 -8.96 4.60 19.78
C PRO A 155 -8.31 5.20 21.05
N ASN A 156 -7.23 4.60 21.56
CA ASN A 156 -6.59 4.96 22.83
C ASN A 156 -5.11 5.37 22.69
N SER A 157 -4.62 5.63 21.47
CA SER A 157 -3.21 5.96 21.19
C SER A 157 -2.97 7.44 20.93
#